data_AF-A0A6G0XVJ5-F1
#
_entry.id   AF-A0A6G0XVJ5-F1
#
_cell.length_a   1.000
_cell.length_b   1.000
_cell.length_c   1.000
_cell.angle_alpha   90.00
_cell.angle_beta   90.00
_cell.angle_gamma   90.00
#
_symmetry.space_group_name_H-M   'P 1'
#
loop_
_entity.id
_entity.type
_entity.pdbx_description
1 polymer ?
#
loop_
_entity_poly.entity_id
_entity_poly.type
_entity_poly.pdbx_seq_one_letter_code
_entity_poly.pdbx_strand_id
1 'polypeptide(L)'
;MLIDARLNAKGKQQVSALRRPSTERIELAQVQALHQRVLEKKLHESIQVVITSPLTRAIETALGGFEGTGIPIQVNPLCREMLDASCDVGRQPAELAREFEARGVDMSKLSEYWWLNTPTDETKIIPHTPKELKALKETMNDMEARVRRFLAEIEALPESTLAVVCHGDFISWLTSTYPANCAIVKTTLRQLWAQRQ
;
A
#
# COMPACT_ATOMS: atom_id res chain seq x y z
N MET A 1 4.49 6.57 10.48
CA MET A 1 5.06 5.20 10.55
C MET A 1 4.81 4.53 9.23
N LEU A 2 5.77 3.78 8.69
CA LEU A 2 5.60 2.99 7.46
C LEU A 2 5.49 1.50 7.83
N ILE A 3 4.57 0.78 7.20
CA ILE A 3 4.28 -0.63 7.47
C ILE A 3 4.28 -1.36 6.13
N ASP A 4 5.13 -2.37 6.01
CA ASP A 4 5.22 -3.18 4.79
C ASP A 4 4.06 -4.18 4.70
N ALA A 5 3.39 -4.21 3.55
CA ALA A 5 2.39 -5.20 3.19
C ALA A 5 2.82 -5.92 1.91
N ARG A 6 3.33 -7.14 2.08
CA ARG A 6 3.73 -8.01 0.96
C ARG A 6 2.57 -8.83 0.44
N LEU A 7 2.76 -9.37 -0.77
CA LEU A 7 1.79 -10.21 -1.46
C LEU A 7 1.20 -11.27 -0.54
N ASN A 8 -0.10 -11.14 -0.31
CA ASN A 8 -0.89 -12.14 0.36
C ASN A 8 -1.52 -13.14 -0.64
N ALA A 9 -2.20 -14.17 -0.14
CA ALA A 9 -2.83 -15.21 -0.94
C ALA A 9 -3.81 -14.64 -1.99
N LYS A 10 -4.53 -13.55 -1.69
CA LYS A 10 -5.41 -12.85 -2.64
C LYS A 10 -4.65 -12.02 -3.67
N GLY A 11 -3.58 -11.34 -3.30
CA GLY A 11 -2.66 -10.68 -4.23
C GLY A 11 -1.99 -11.67 -5.18
N LYS A 12 -1.81 -12.92 -4.75
CA LYS A 12 -1.33 -14.04 -5.59
C LYS A 12 -2.40 -14.56 -6.56
N GLN A 13 -3.69 -14.43 -6.26
CA GLN A 13 -4.78 -14.76 -7.19
C GLN A 13 -4.80 -13.85 -8.43
N GLN A 14 -4.34 -12.60 -8.33
CA GLN A 14 -4.12 -11.74 -9.50
C GLN A 14 -3.04 -12.28 -10.46
N VAL A 15 -2.22 -13.26 -10.04
CA VAL A 15 -0.98 -13.66 -10.74
C VAL A 15 -0.94 -15.14 -11.13
N SER A 16 -1.60 -16.07 -10.43
CA SER A 16 -1.86 -17.44 -10.91
C SER A 16 -2.84 -18.22 -10.00
N ALA A 17 -3.51 -19.22 -10.58
CA ALA A 17 -4.54 -20.07 -9.95
C ALA A 17 -4.04 -21.13 -8.94
N LEU A 18 -2.86 -20.97 -8.33
CA LEU A 18 -2.28 -22.00 -7.45
C LEU A 18 -2.25 -21.55 -5.97
N ARG A 19 -3.29 -21.95 -5.24
CA ARG A 19 -3.38 -21.82 -3.77
C ARG A 19 -2.37 -22.77 -3.10
N ARG A 20 -1.52 -22.25 -2.22
CA ARG A 20 -0.78 -23.06 -1.22
C ARG A 20 -1.30 -22.73 0.19
N PRO A 21 -1.97 -23.67 0.89
CA PRO A 21 -2.58 -23.44 2.20
C PRO A 21 -1.62 -22.92 3.30
N SER A 22 -0.31 -23.18 3.17
CA SER A 22 0.70 -22.75 4.13
C SER A 22 0.95 -21.24 4.12
N THR A 23 0.77 -20.58 2.97
CA THR A 23 1.06 -19.15 2.83
C THR A 23 -0.01 -18.27 3.49
N GLU A 24 -1.29 -18.63 3.32
CA GLU A 24 -2.44 -17.93 3.92
C GLU A 24 -2.37 -17.90 5.46
N ARG A 25 -1.90 -19.00 6.08
CA ARG A 25 -1.72 -19.07 7.54
C ARG A 25 -0.60 -18.17 8.06
N ILE A 26 0.52 -18.08 7.32
CA ILE A 26 1.65 -17.23 7.69
C ILE A 26 1.25 -15.75 7.63
N GLU A 27 0.50 -15.38 6.59
CA GLU A 27 0.04 -14.00 6.38
C GLU A 27 -0.90 -13.55 7.51
N LEU A 28 -1.88 -14.38 7.86
CA LEU A 28 -2.80 -14.09 8.97
C LEU A 28 -2.03 -13.93 10.29
N ALA A 29 -1.06 -14.82 10.56
CA ALA A 29 -0.23 -14.73 11.76
C ALA A 29 0.61 -13.43 11.80
N GLN A 30 1.13 -12.97 10.66
CA GLN A 30 1.89 -11.73 10.57
C GLN A 30 1.02 -10.48 10.80
N VAL A 31 -0.20 -10.47 10.26
CA VAL A 31 -1.17 -9.39 10.49
C VAL A 31 -1.65 -9.38 11.94
N GLN A 32 -1.90 -10.55 12.53
CA GLN A 32 -2.21 -10.66 13.97
C GLN A 32 -1.05 -10.16 14.83
N ALA A 33 0.19 -10.51 14.50
CA ALA A 33 1.37 -10.00 15.20
C ALA A 33 1.54 -8.47 15.02
N LEU A 34 1.17 -7.91 13.87
CA LEU A 34 1.09 -6.45 13.69
C LEU A 34 0.05 -5.85 14.64
N HIS A 35 -1.16 -6.41 14.67
CA HIS A 35 -2.23 -5.95 15.54
C HIS A 35 -1.83 -5.95 17.02
N GLN A 36 -1.25 -7.05 17.50
CA GLN A 36 -0.73 -7.11 18.88
C GLN A 36 0.30 -6.01 19.14
N ARG A 37 1.25 -5.78 18.22
CA ARG A 37 2.24 -4.69 18.35
C ARG A 37 1.59 -3.29 18.36
N VAL A 38 0.51 -3.07 17.62
CA VAL A 38 -0.25 -1.80 17.63
C VAL A 38 -0.90 -1.55 18.99
N LEU A 39 -1.43 -2.60 19.63
CA LEU A 39 -2.04 -2.53 20.94
C LEU A 39 -1.00 -2.41 22.07
N GLU A 40 -0.05 -3.34 22.14
CA GLU A 40 0.98 -3.42 23.18
C GLU A 40 1.83 -2.15 23.26
N LYS A 41 2.19 -1.58 22.11
CA LYS A 41 2.96 -0.33 22.05
C LYS A 41 2.10 0.92 22.05
N LYS A 42 0.79 0.79 22.26
CA LYS A 42 -0.17 1.90 22.32
C LYS A 42 -0.10 2.83 21.11
N LEU A 43 0.23 2.28 19.93
CA LEU A 43 0.40 3.10 18.73
C LEU A 43 -0.92 3.75 18.32
N HIS A 44 -2.02 3.02 18.54
CA HIS A 44 -3.38 3.47 18.28
C HIS A 44 -3.82 4.69 19.12
N GLU A 45 -3.15 4.99 20.24
CA GLU A 45 -3.45 6.18 21.04
C GLU A 45 -2.95 7.49 20.37
N SER A 46 -2.01 7.38 19.42
CA SER A 46 -1.36 8.53 18.77
C SER A 46 -1.65 8.65 17.27
N ILE A 47 -1.91 7.53 16.58
CA ILE A 47 -2.15 7.52 15.14
C ILE A 47 -3.54 8.09 14.88
N GLN A 48 -3.61 9.13 14.04
CA GLN A 48 -4.84 9.85 13.73
C GLN A 48 -5.50 9.34 12.46
N VAL A 49 -4.71 8.78 11.53
CA VAL A 49 -5.20 8.21 10.27
C VAL A 49 -4.28 7.08 9.81
N VAL A 50 -4.89 6.04 9.23
CA VAL A 50 -4.18 5.00 8.48
C VAL A 50 -4.34 5.27 6.99
N ILE A 51 -3.24 5.55 6.31
CA ILE A 51 -3.17 5.61 4.85
C ILE A 51 -2.76 4.24 4.35
N THR A 52 -3.46 3.71 3.36
CA THR A 52 -3.10 2.43 2.73
C THR A 52 -3.01 2.56 1.22
N SER A 53 -2.15 1.78 0.58
CA SER A 53 -2.19 1.70 -0.88
C SER A 53 -3.47 0.98 -1.33
N PRO A 54 -3.96 1.20 -2.57
CA PRO A 54 -5.17 0.54 -3.04
C PRO A 54 -4.97 -0.93 -3.44
N LEU A 55 -3.79 -1.50 -3.22
CA LEU A 55 -3.54 -2.93 -3.45
C LEU A 55 -4.19 -3.74 -2.33
N THR A 56 -4.97 -4.77 -2.69
CA THR A 56 -5.70 -5.65 -1.76
C THR A 56 -4.86 -6.07 -0.55
N ARG A 57 -3.59 -6.42 -0.79
CA ARG A 57 -2.64 -6.81 0.26
C ARG A 57 -2.43 -5.74 1.34
N ALA A 58 -2.31 -4.48 0.95
CA ALA A 58 -2.13 -3.37 1.88
C ALA A 58 -3.43 -3.05 2.63
N ILE A 59 -4.56 -3.04 1.93
CA ILE A 59 -5.87 -2.81 2.54
C ILE A 59 -6.17 -3.85 3.61
N GLU A 60 -5.93 -5.14 3.32
CA GLU A 60 -6.17 -6.22 4.29
C GLU A 60 -5.20 -6.15 5.48
N THR A 61 -3.93 -5.80 5.25
CA THR A 61 -2.97 -5.54 6.34
C THR A 61 -3.38 -4.34 7.19
N ALA A 62 -3.90 -3.27 6.60
CA ALA A 62 -4.42 -2.11 7.34
C ALA A 62 -5.63 -2.48 8.20
N LEU A 63 -6.63 -3.14 7.59
CA LEU A 63 -7.84 -3.57 8.29
C LEU A 63 -7.55 -4.52 9.46
N GLY A 64 -6.67 -5.51 9.27
CA GLY A 64 -6.33 -6.45 10.34
C GLY A 64 -5.36 -5.87 11.37
N GLY A 65 -4.37 -5.07 10.95
CA GLY A 65 -3.41 -4.46 11.86
C GLY A 65 -4.03 -3.42 12.80
N PHE A 66 -5.07 -2.73 12.34
CA PHE A 66 -5.77 -1.67 13.08
C PHE A 66 -7.21 -2.05 13.46
N GLU A 67 -7.55 -3.34 13.42
CA GLU A 67 -8.87 -3.83 13.81
C GLU A 67 -9.29 -3.31 15.19
N GLY A 68 -10.54 -2.86 15.33
CA GLY A 68 -11.08 -2.39 16.61
C GLY A 68 -10.50 -1.07 17.15
N THR A 69 -9.54 -0.44 16.48
CA THR A 69 -8.94 0.83 16.95
C THR A 69 -9.80 2.06 16.70
N GLY A 70 -10.76 1.98 15.77
CA GLY A 70 -11.60 3.11 15.36
C GLY A 70 -10.89 4.19 14.54
N ILE A 71 -9.61 4.00 14.21
CA ILE A 71 -8.83 4.96 13.41
C ILE A 71 -9.33 4.93 11.96
N PRO A 72 -9.59 6.09 11.33
CA PRO A 72 -10.04 6.14 9.94
C PRO A 72 -8.97 5.57 9.00
N ILE A 73 -9.41 4.78 8.01
CA ILE A 73 -8.56 4.20 6.98
C ILE A 73 -8.90 4.84 5.64
N GLN A 74 -7.90 5.41 4.98
CA GLN A 74 -8.04 6.09 3.69
C GLN A 74 -7.07 5.50 2.66
N VAL A 75 -7.51 5.34 1.41
CA VAL A 75 -6.60 4.92 0.35
C VAL A 75 -5.84 6.11 -0.25
N ASN A 76 -4.55 5.91 -0.54
CA ASN A 76 -3.77 6.83 -1.36
C ASN A 76 -2.96 6.02 -2.39
N PRO A 77 -3.20 6.20 -3.71
CA PRO A 77 -2.49 5.45 -4.74
C PRO A 77 -0.99 5.77 -4.81
N LEU A 78 -0.52 6.89 -4.27
CA LEU A 78 0.88 7.27 -4.34
C LEU A 78 1.79 6.41 -3.47
N CYS A 79 1.26 5.72 -2.45
CA CYS A 79 2.03 4.77 -1.63
C CYS A 79 1.95 3.31 -2.12
N ARG A 80 1.55 3.09 -3.38
CA ARG A 80 1.58 1.77 -4.03
C ARG A 80 3.00 1.26 -4.27
N GLU A 81 3.10 -0.05 -4.49
CA GLU A 81 4.36 -0.70 -4.89
C GLU A 81 4.82 -0.17 -6.24
N MET A 82 6.13 -0.25 -6.50
CA MET A 82 6.64 -0.02 -7.85
C MET A 82 5.93 -0.96 -8.83
N LEU A 83 5.40 -0.42 -9.93
CA LEU A 83 4.74 -1.24 -10.94
C LEU A 83 5.82 -1.96 -11.76
N ASP A 84 6.22 -3.15 -11.31
CA ASP A 84 7.26 -3.95 -11.96
C ASP A 84 6.80 -5.39 -12.30
N ALA A 85 5.78 -5.89 -11.59
CA ALA A 85 5.17 -7.19 -11.84
C ALA A 85 3.67 -7.06 -12.13
N SER A 86 3.07 -8.09 -12.72
CA SER A 86 1.63 -8.12 -13.00
C SER A 86 0.78 -8.08 -11.73
N CYS A 87 1.34 -8.44 -10.58
CA CYS A 87 0.70 -8.35 -9.27
C CYS A 87 0.67 -6.94 -8.68
N ASP A 88 1.30 -5.97 -9.35
CA ASP A 88 1.24 -4.54 -9.02
C ASP A 88 0.21 -3.80 -9.88
N VAL A 89 -0.40 -4.49 -10.85
CA VAL A 89 -1.58 -4.00 -11.58
C VAL A 89 -2.77 -3.95 -10.63
N GLY A 90 -3.35 -2.75 -10.52
CA GLY A 90 -4.44 -2.49 -9.59
C GLY A 90 -5.80 -3.05 -10.02
N ARG A 91 -6.73 -3.04 -9.07
CA ARG A 91 -8.17 -3.27 -9.31
C ARG A 91 -8.88 -1.93 -9.44
N GLN A 92 -9.99 -1.90 -10.16
CA GLN A 92 -10.75 -0.66 -10.30
C GLN A 92 -11.40 -0.25 -8.97
N PRO A 93 -11.62 1.07 -8.74
CA PRO A 93 -12.27 1.57 -7.53
C PRO A 93 -13.60 0.87 -7.22
N ALA A 94 -14.44 0.65 -8.23
CA ALA A 94 -15.73 -0.02 -8.05
C ALA A 94 -15.63 -1.48 -7.58
N GLU A 95 -14.54 -2.18 -7.91
CA GLU A 95 -14.29 -3.54 -7.43
C GLU A 95 -13.77 -3.53 -5.99
N LEU A 96 -12.89 -2.58 -5.66
CA LEU A 96 -12.35 -2.42 -4.30
C LEU A 96 -13.43 -1.95 -3.33
N ALA A 97 -14.26 -0.99 -3.73
CA ALA A 97 -15.36 -0.45 -2.93
C ALA A 97 -16.35 -1.55 -2.53
N ARG A 98 -16.75 -2.41 -3.50
CA ARG A 98 -17.59 -3.58 -3.25
C ARG A 98 -17.06 -4.53 -2.17
N GLU A 99 -15.75 -4.60 -1.99
CA GLU A 99 -15.12 -5.48 -1.00
C GLU A 99 -14.78 -4.78 0.32
N PHE A 100 -14.42 -3.50 0.30
CA PHE A 100 -13.77 -2.83 1.43
C PHE A 100 -14.50 -1.60 1.98
N GLU A 101 -15.39 -0.97 1.22
CA GLU A 101 -16.09 0.24 1.67
C GLU A 101 -17.00 -0.06 2.87
N ALA A 102 -17.74 -1.18 2.82
CA ALA A 102 -18.54 -1.68 3.94
C ALA A 102 -17.71 -2.03 5.20
N ARG A 103 -16.38 -2.12 5.07
CA ARG A 103 -15.44 -2.36 6.18
C ARG A 103 -14.79 -1.06 6.68
N GLY A 104 -15.26 0.10 6.23
CA GLY A 104 -14.82 1.41 6.69
C GLY A 104 -13.57 1.95 6.00
N VAL A 105 -13.21 1.43 4.82
CA VAL A 105 -12.10 1.98 4.03
C VAL A 105 -12.62 3.07 3.10
N ASP A 106 -12.14 4.30 3.29
CA ASP A 106 -12.47 5.43 2.42
C ASP A 106 -11.73 5.31 1.08
N MET A 107 -12.54 5.10 0.03
CA MET A 107 -12.12 4.97 -1.36
C MET A 107 -12.52 6.18 -2.22
N SER A 108 -13.15 7.20 -1.63
CA SER A 108 -13.84 8.29 -2.35
C SER A 108 -12.95 9.09 -3.30
N LYS A 109 -11.64 9.14 -3.03
CA LYS A 109 -10.65 9.87 -3.83
C LYS A 109 -9.88 8.98 -4.82
N LEU A 110 -10.21 7.69 -4.93
CA LEU A 110 -9.49 6.77 -5.80
C LEU A 110 -9.98 6.88 -7.24
N SER A 111 -9.11 7.36 -8.13
CA SER A 111 -9.39 7.44 -9.57
C SER A 111 -9.31 6.07 -10.25
N GLU A 112 -10.01 5.90 -11.38
CA GLU A 112 -9.84 4.72 -12.23
C GLU A 112 -8.41 4.61 -12.75
N TYR A 113 -7.92 3.38 -12.92
CA TYR A 113 -6.55 3.10 -13.40
C TYR A 113 -5.44 3.77 -12.57
N TRP A 114 -5.66 3.95 -11.27
CA TRP A 114 -4.76 4.62 -10.33
C TRP A 114 -3.31 4.10 -10.28
N TRP A 115 -3.05 2.90 -10.81
CA TRP A 115 -1.70 2.33 -10.89
C TRP A 115 -0.88 2.86 -12.08
N LEU A 116 -1.52 3.56 -13.02
CA LEU A 116 -0.88 4.15 -14.20
C LEU A 116 -0.61 5.64 -13.98
N ASN A 117 0.58 6.11 -14.37
CA ASN A 117 0.92 7.54 -14.28
C ASN A 117 0.21 8.37 -15.34
N THR A 118 0.12 7.84 -16.57
CA THR A 118 -0.53 8.49 -17.71
C THR A 118 -1.40 7.47 -18.43
N PRO A 119 -2.66 7.26 -17.99
CA PRO A 119 -3.57 6.32 -18.63
C PRO A 119 -3.85 6.70 -20.09
N THR A 120 -3.62 5.78 -21.01
CA THR A 120 -3.99 5.80 -22.43
C THR A 120 -4.89 4.61 -22.72
N ASP A 121 -5.58 4.58 -23.86
CA ASP A 121 -6.47 3.47 -24.17
C ASP A 121 -5.71 2.13 -24.31
N GLU A 122 -4.45 2.17 -24.75
CA GLU A 122 -3.58 0.99 -24.80
C GLU A 122 -3.14 0.53 -23.40
N THR A 123 -2.83 1.47 -22.49
CA THR A 123 -2.31 1.12 -21.16
C THR A 123 -3.40 0.72 -20.17
N LYS A 124 -4.67 1.08 -20.45
CA LYS A 124 -5.85 0.63 -19.71
C LYS A 124 -6.17 -0.85 -19.91
N ILE A 125 -5.59 -1.49 -20.93
CA ILE A 125 -5.74 -2.93 -21.15
C ILE A 125 -4.90 -3.67 -20.10
N ILE A 126 -5.54 -4.54 -19.32
CA ILE A 126 -4.85 -5.35 -18.33
C ILE A 126 -3.86 -6.28 -19.05
N PRO A 127 -2.57 -6.26 -18.68
CA PRO A 127 -1.56 -7.07 -19.36
C PRO A 127 -1.76 -8.54 -19.05
N HIS A 128 -1.75 -9.38 -20.09
CA HIS A 128 -1.79 -10.84 -19.97
C HIS A 128 -0.44 -11.48 -20.28
N THR A 129 0.50 -10.72 -20.84
CA THR A 129 1.84 -11.19 -21.18
C THR A 129 2.94 -10.32 -20.56
N PRO A 130 4.15 -10.85 -20.34
CA PRO A 130 5.30 -10.06 -19.89
C PRO A 130 5.64 -8.89 -20.84
N LYS A 131 5.35 -9.04 -22.14
CA LYS A 131 5.61 -8.01 -23.15
C LYS A 131 4.67 -6.81 -22.96
N GLU A 132 3.39 -7.06 -22.71
CA GLU A 132 2.40 -6.01 -22.42
C GLU A 132 2.71 -5.32 -21.09
N LEU A 133 3.06 -6.09 -20.06
CA LEU A 133 3.45 -5.54 -18.76
C LEU A 133 4.65 -4.60 -18.87
N LYS A 134 5.63 -4.92 -19.73
CA LYS A 134 6.83 -4.09 -19.93
C LYS A 134 6.49 -2.65 -20.30
N ALA A 135 5.41 -2.42 -21.05
CA ALA A 135 4.98 -1.07 -21.44
C ALA A 135 4.37 -0.26 -20.28
N LEU A 136 3.92 -0.94 -19.22
CA LEU A 136 3.33 -0.32 -18.03
C LEU A 136 4.32 -0.11 -16.89
N LYS A 137 5.53 -0.70 -17.00
CA LYS A 137 6.51 -0.65 -15.92
C LYS A 137 6.87 0.77 -15.56
N GLU A 138 6.85 1.03 -14.26
CA GLU A 138 7.23 2.32 -13.71
C GLU A 138 8.75 2.52 -13.84
N THR A 139 9.17 3.72 -14.22
CA THR A 139 10.60 4.07 -14.23
C THR A 139 11.06 4.58 -12.87
N MET A 140 12.38 4.69 -12.68
CA MET A 140 12.94 5.31 -11.47
C MET A 140 12.52 6.78 -11.33
N ASN A 141 12.38 7.51 -12.45
CA ASN A 141 11.93 8.91 -12.45
C ASN A 141 10.47 9.03 -12.05
N ASP A 142 9.63 8.12 -12.54
CA ASP A 142 8.23 8.02 -12.14
C ASP A 142 8.11 7.77 -10.63
N MET A 143 8.88 6.82 -10.11
CA MET A 143 8.92 6.48 -8.69
C MET A 143 9.35 7.68 -7.84
N GLU A 144 10.41 8.37 -8.23
CA GLU A 144 10.89 9.57 -7.54
C GLU A 144 9.83 10.69 -7.53
N ALA A 145 9.20 10.96 -8.68
CA ALA A 145 8.14 11.96 -8.80
C ALA A 145 6.93 11.61 -7.92
N ARG A 146 6.52 10.33 -7.92
CA ARG A 146 5.41 9.82 -7.11
C ARG A 146 5.71 9.91 -5.61
N VAL A 147 6.92 9.55 -5.19
CA VAL A 147 7.36 9.68 -3.79
C VAL A 147 7.33 11.14 -3.35
N ARG A 148 7.84 12.09 -4.15
CA ARG A 148 7.80 13.52 -3.82
C ARG A 148 6.37 14.03 -3.70
N ARG A 149 5.48 13.62 -4.61
CA ARG A 149 4.07 13.96 -4.54
C ARG A 149 3.42 13.39 -3.28
N PHE A 150 3.71 12.14 -2.93
CA PHE A 150 3.21 11.53 -1.70
C PHE A 150 3.64 12.32 -0.46
N LEU A 151 4.94 12.65 -0.35
CA LEU A 151 5.47 13.43 0.77
C LEU A 151 4.79 14.80 0.89
N ALA A 152 4.61 15.50 -0.24
CA ALA A 152 3.89 16.77 -0.26
C ALA A 152 2.42 16.63 0.15
N GLU A 153 1.73 15.56 -0.28
CA GLU A 153 0.34 15.30 0.10
C GLU A 153 0.21 15.02 1.60
N ILE A 154 1.07 14.19 2.19
CA ILE A 154 0.99 13.88 3.63
C ILE A 154 1.49 15.02 4.52
N GLU A 155 2.35 15.91 4.01
CA GLU A 155 2.76 17.13 4.71
C GLU A 155 1.64 18.18 4.76
N ALA A 156 0.73 18.16 3.77
CA ALA A 156 -0.44 19.05 3.73
C ALA A 156 -1.63 18.54 4.56
N LEU A 157 -1.55 17.33 5.12
CA LEU A 157 -2.60 16.78 5.97
C LEU A 157 -2.66 17.49 7.35
N PRO A 158 -3.85 17.65 7.94
CA PRO A 158 -3.97 18.19 9.30
C PRO A 158 -3.46 17.23 10.37
N GLU A 159 -3.36 15.93 10.08
CA GLU A 159 -2.86 14.91 11.00
C GLU A 159 -1.33 14.98 11.17
N SER A 160 -0.89 14.98 12.42
CA SER A 160 0.52 14.99 12.80
C SER A 160 1.16 13.60 12.83
N THR A 161 0.36 12.57 13.11
CA THR A 161 0.84 11.20 13.28
C THR A 161 0.02 10.24 12.45
N LEU A 162 0.67 9.66 11.43
CA LEU A 162 0.05 8.79 10.45
C LEU A 162 0.67 7.39 10.49
N ALA A 163 -0.13 6.37 10.17
CA ALA A 163 0.37 5.07 9.74
C ALA A 163 0.18 4.92 8.23
N VAL A 164 1.21 4.47 7.52
CA VAL A 164 1.17 4.23 6.09
C VAL A 164 1.42 2.74 5.84
N VAL A 165 0.39 2.02 5.43
CA VAL A 165 0.48 0.60 5.06
C VAL A 165 0.71 0.50 3.56
N CYS A 166 1.94 0.18 3.18
CA CYS A 166 2.46 0.25 1.81
C CYS A 166 3.34 -0.97 1.53
N HIS A 167 4.52 -0.80 0.92
CA HIS A 167 5.26 -1.92 0.34
C HIS A 167 6.78 -1.76 0.41
N GLY A 168 7.48 -2.87 0.20
CA GLY A 168 8.92 -3.01 0.38
C GLY A 168 9.72 -2.05 -0.49
N ASP A 169 9.48 -1.98 -1.80
CA ASP A 169 10.26 -1.08 -2.66
C ASP A 169 9.91 0.38 -2.36
N PHE A 170 8.63 0.69 -2.12
CA PHE A 170 8.22 2.03 -1.72
C PHE A 170 8.89 2.50 -0.42
N ILE A 171 8.96 1.66 0.60
CA ILE A 171 9.66 1.98 1.85
C ILE A 171 11.17 2.07 1.60
N SER A 172 11.75 1.11 0.87
CA SER A 172 13.17 1.11 0.55
C SER A 172 13.62 2.38 -0.15
N TRP A 173 12.82 2.86 -1.10
CA TRP A 173 13.02 4.17 -1.67
C TRP A 173 13.00 5.23 -0.57
N LEU A 174 11.91 5.35 0.19
CA LEU A 174 11.72 6.42 1.19
C LEU A 174 12.76 6.47 2.31
N THR A 175 13.28 5.32 2.73
CA THR A 175 14.08 5.21 3.94
C THR A 175 15.45 4.56 3.75
N SER A 176 15.77 4.10 2.54
CA SER A 176 16.96 3.27 2.24
C SER A 176 17.01 1.97 3.06
N THR A 177 15.85 1.48 3.51
CA THR A 177 15.74 0.24 4.31
C THR A 177 14.64 -0.66 3.76
N TYR A 178 14.92 -1.96 3.72
CA TYR A 178 13.95 -2.96 3.24
C TYR A 178 13.38 -3.75 4.43
N PRO A 179 12.24 -3.32 5.01
CA PRO A 179 11.67 -3.97 6.19
C PRO A 179 11.12 -5.37 5.86
N ALA A 180 11.03 -6.24 6.87
CA ALA A 180 10.29 -7.50 6.77
C ALA A 180 8.77 -7.24 6.66
N ASN A 181 8.01 -8.23 6.16
CA ASN A 181 6.55 -8.11 6.05
C ASN A 181 5.91 -7.75 7.40
N CYS A 182 4.97 -6.81 7.38
CA CYS A 182 4.29 -6.26 8.56
C CYS A 182 5.25 -5.64 9.60
N ALA A 183 6.51 -5.34 9.27
CA ALA A 183 7.40 -4.59 10.15
C ALA A 183 7.07 -3.09 10.11
N ILE A 184 7.31 -2.42 11.23
CA ILE A 184 7.02 -0.99 11.42
C ILE A 184 8.34 -0.21 11.34
N VAL A 185 8.44 0.69 10.38
CA VAL A 185 9.52 1.68 10.28
C VAL A 185 9.01 3.02 10.83
N LYS A 186 9.61 3.48 11.93
CA LYS A 186 9.32 4.80 12.49
C LYS A 186 10.25 5.83 11.87
N THR A 187 9.69 6.94 11.41
CA THR A 187 10.41 8.04 10.75
C THR A 187 9.58 9.32 10.84
N THR A 188 10.16 10.44 10.43
CA THR A 188 9.54 11.77 10.39
C THR A 188 9.56 12.34 8.98
N LEU A 189 8.64 13.24 8.65
CA LEU A 189 8.65 13.93 7.34
C LEU A 189 9.99 14.60 7.04
N ARG A 190 10.60 15.23 8.06
CA ARG A 190 11.92 15.85 7.94
C ARG A 190 12.99 14.85 7.50
N GLN A 191 13.00 13.65 8.08
CA GLN A 191 13.96 12.60 7.70
C GLN A 191 13.69 12.08 6.28
N LEU A 192 12.42 11.91 5.91
CA LEU A 192 12.05 11.47 4.55
C LEU A 192 12.47 12.49 3.49
N TRP A 193 12.21 13.78 3.72
CA TRP A 193 12.66 14.85 2.83
C TRP A 193 14.18 14.97 2.73
N ALA A 194 14.90 14.76 3.84
CA ALA A 194 16.36 14.78 3.83
C ALA A 194 16.99 13.68 2.96
N GLN A 195 16.29 12.57 2.71
CA GLN A 195 16.73 11.53 1.77
C GLN A 195 16.41 11.86 0.30
N ARG A 196 15.89 13.06 0.02
CA ARG A 196 15.42 13.53 -1.29
C ARG A 196 15.98 14.89 -1.70
N GLN A 197 17.01 15.36 -1.00
CA GLN A 197 17.81 16.54 -1.38
C GLN A 197 19.15 16.07 -1.91
#